data_AF-A0A1E5IUZ7-F1
#
_entry.id   AF-A0A1E5IUZ7-F1
#
_cell.length_a   1.000
_cell.length_b   1.000
_cell.length_c   1.000
_cell.angle_alpha   90.00
_cell.angle_beta   90.00
_cell.angle_gamma   90.00
#
_symmetry.space_group_name_H-M   'P 1'
#
loop_
_entity.id
_entity.type
_entity.pdbx_description
1 polymer ?
#
loop_
_entity_poly.entity_id
_entity_poly.type
_entity_poly.pdbx_seq_one_letter_code
_entity_poly.pdbx_strand_id
1 'polypeptide(L)'
;MNKIIPTATLLLSSILSSAAYAHFTTVECNDCSVAAAHQQATQTIVEQDKDVIYVVDFVNNSVNKFQQNGDTVTATAMTLSEKIRINNHYEHQRAYLRSAN
;
A
#
# COMPACT_ATOMS: atom_id res chain seq x y z
N MET A 1 -27.80 11.73 -59.18
CA MET A 1 -26.68 11.06 -58.48
C MET A 1 -26.90 11.21 -56.99
N ASN A 2 -27.50 10.19 -56.35
CA ASN A 2 -27.81 10.21 -54.92
C ASN A 2 -26.59 9.77 -54.13
N LYS A 3 -26.06 10.64 -53.28
CA LYS A 3 -24.92 10.33 -52.41
C LYS A 3 -25.42 9.65 -51.14
N ILE A 4 -25.01 8.41 -50.97
CA ILE A 4 -25.24 7.58 -49.79
C ILE A 4 -24.42 8.19 -48.64
N ILE A 5 -25.09 8.59 -47.56
CA ILE A 5 -24.45 9.03 -46.33
C ILE A 5 -24.32 7.78 -45.44
N PRO A 6 -23.11 7.30 -45.09
CA PRO A 6 -22.98 6.13 -44.26
C PRO A 6 -23.25 6.51 -42.80
N THR A 7 -24.30 5.92 -42.27
CA THR A 7 -24.77 6.05 -40.89
C THR A 7 -23.82 5.36 -39.92
N ALA A 8 -23.55 6.05 -38.81
CA ALA A 8 -23.20 5.52 -37.50
C ALA A 8 -21.84 4.79 -37.35
N THR A 9 -20.80 5.60 -37.10
CA THR A 9 -19.68 5.26 -36.22
C THR A 9 -20.23 4.75 -34.87
N LEU A 10 -20.22 3.43 -34.68
CA LEU A 10 -20.46 2.77 -33.39
C LEU A 10 -19.37 3.19 -32.41
N LEU A 11 -19.76 3.97 -31.40
CA LEU A 11 -18.93 4.41 -30.29
C LEU A 11 -18.50 3.19 -29.45
N LEU A 12 -17.27 2.72 -29.67
CA LEU A 12 -16.54 1.92 -28.68
C LEU A 12 -16.11 2.84 -27.54
N SER A 13 -17.01 3.08 -26.59
CA SER A 13 -16.63 3.67 -25.29
C SER A 13 -16.90 2.66 -24.19
N SER A 14 -16.24 1.50 -24.26
CA SER A 14 -15.99 0.68 -23.08
C SER A 14 -15.01 1.47 -22.19
N ILE A 15 -15.59 2.27 -21.31
CA ILE A 15 -14.98 2.82 -20.10
C ILE A 15 -14.15 1.72 -19.44
N LEU A 16 -12.82 1.78 -19.61
CA LEU A 16 -11.89 1.05 -18.77
C LEU A 16 -12.04 1.64 -17.36
N SER A 17 -12.94 1.04 -16.57
CA SER A 17 -12.95 1.23 -15.12
C SER A 17 -11.65 0.67 -14.58
N SER A 18 -10.60 1.50 -14.55
CA SER A 18 -9.41 1.18 -13.77
C SER A 18 -9.86 1.10 -12.32
N ALA A 19 -9.91 -0.12 -11.79
CA ALA A 19 -10.10 -0.31 -10.36
C ALA A 19 -8.88 0.32 -9.69
N ALA A 20 -9.06 1.47 -9.04
CA ALA A 20 -8.04 2.06 -8.20
C ALA A 20 -7.87 1.12 -7.00
N TYR A 21 -6.90 0.21 -7.08
CA TYR A 21 -6.47 -0.53 -5.91
C TYR A 21 -5.97 0.48 -4.89
N ALA A 22 -6.51 0.46 -3.68
CA ALA A 22 -6.01 1.28 -2.59
C ALA A 22 -4.52 0.97 -2.39
N HIS A 23 -3.65 1.86 -2.86
CA HIS A 23 -2.20 1.72 -2.76
C HIS A 23 -1.82 1.81 -1.27
N PHE A 24 -1.20 0.76 -0.74
CA PHE A 24 -0.62 0.78 0.60
C PHE A 24 0.88 1.02 0.47
N THR A 25 1.47 1.73 1.43
CA THR A 25 2.89 2.06 1.39
C THR A 25 3.63 1.21 2.41
N THR A 26 4.67 0.52 1.95
CA THR A 26 5.59 -0.25 2.79
C THR A 26 6.97 0.37 2.76
N VAL A 27 7.70 0.18 3.86
CA VAL A 27 9.11 0.55 3.99
C VAL A 27 9.84 -0.64 4.58
N GLU A 28 10.95 -1.02 3.96
CA GLU A 28 11.77 -2.13 4.44
C GLU A 28 12.82 -1.60 5.43
N CYS A 29 12.89 -2.26 6.58
CA CYS A 29 13.74 -1.92 7.71
C CYS A 29 14.14 -3.23 8.40
N ASN A 30 15.20 -3.85 7.90
CA ASN A 30 15.64 -5.17 8.37
C ASN A 30 16.50 -5.04 9.63
N ASP A 31 16.18 -5.85 10.64
CA ASP A 31 16.86 -5.89 11.94
C ASP A 31 16.95 -4.52 12.64
N CYS A 32 15.92 -3.69 12.45
CA CYS A 32 15.90 -2.36 13.03
C CYS A 32 15.19 -2.33 14.38
N SER A 33 15.69 -1.48 15.28
CA SER A 33 15.02 -1.23 16.55
C SER A 33 13.64 -0.60 16.32
N VAL A 34 12.73 -0.76 17.29
CA VAL A 34 11.39 -0.14 17.23
C VAL A 34 11.47 1.37 17.03
N ALA A 35 12.46 2.03 17.64
CA ALA A 35 12.68 3.47 17.46
C ALA A 35 13.10 3.84 16.03
N ALA A 36 13.97 3.03 15.41
CA ALA A 36 14.39 3.23 14.02
C ALA A 36 13.22 2.99 13.04
N ALA A 37 12.42 1.93 13.25
CA ALA A 37 11.22 1.69 12.47
C ALA A 37 10.22 2.85 12.55
N HIS A 38 9.99 3.38 13.76
CA HIS A 38 9.12 4.54 13.98
C HIS A 38 9.64 5.80 13.29
N GLN A 39 10.95 6.06 13.38
CA GLN A 39 11.58 7.19 12.70
C GLN A 39 11.42 7.09 11.18
N GLN A 40 11.67 5.91 10.61
CA GLN A 40 11.56 5.70 9.16
C GLN A 40 10.11 5.83 8.67
N ALA A 41 9.15 5.33 9.46
CA ALA A 41 7.73 5.55 9.20
C ALA A 41 7.39 7.04 9.22
N THR A 42 7.86 7.78 10.22
CA THR A 42 7.62 9.23 10.35
C THR A 42 8.18 10.00 9.16
N GLN A 43 9.41 9.70 8.74
CA GLN A 43 10.01 10.32 7.55
C GLN A 43 9.19 10.02 6.29
N THR A 44 8.78 8.78 6.10
CA THR A 44 8.03 8.36 4.90
C THR A 44 6.63 8.98 4.85
N ILE A 45 5.96 9.10 6.00
CA ILE A 45 4.66 9.77 6.12
C ILE A 45 4.76 11.22 5.62
N VAL A 46 5.79 11.95 6.07
CA VAL A 46 6.02 13.35 5.70
C VAL A 46 6.40 13.48 4.22
N GLU A 47 7.29 12.62 3.72
CA GLU A 47 7.79 12.70 2.34
C GLU A 47 6.74 12.31 1.29
N GLN A 48 5.87 11.35 1.62
CA GLN A 48 4.93 10.75 0.66
C GLN A 48 3.47 11.15 0.88
N ASP A 49 3.20 12.02 1.86
CA ASP A 49 1.86 12.48 2.23
C ASP A 49 0.91 11.29 2.44
N LYS A 50 1.28 10.38 3.35
CA LYS A 50 0.56 9.13 3.64
C LYS A 50 0.13 9.08 5.10
N ASP A 51 -1.11 8.70 5.34
CA ASP A 51 -1.62 8.53 6.71
C ASP A 51 -1.15 7.24 7.38
N VAL A 52 -0.80 6.20 6.59
CA VAL A 52 -0.44 4.87 7.09
C VAL A 52 0.76 4.32 6.34
N ILE A 53 1.76 3.87 7.09
CA ILE A 53 2.95 3.19 6.60
C ILE A 53 3.11 1.84 7.29
N TYR A 54 3.53 0.83 6.53
CA TYR A 54 3.87 -0.50 7.04
C TYR A 54 5.38 -0.70 7.00
N VAL A 55 6.02 -0.81 8.14
CA VAL A 55 7.46 -1.09 8.22
C VAL A 55 7.67 -2.59 8.32
N VAL A 56 8.37 -3.15 7.34
CA VAL A 56 8.62 -4.58 7.20
C VAL A 56 10.04 -4.90 7.61
N ASP A 57 10.17 -5.89 8.47
CA ASP A 57 11.44 -6.47 8.90
C ASP A 57 11.45 -7.96 8.54
N PHE A 58 12.16 -8.32 7.48
CA PHE A 58 12.26 -9.70 7.03
C PHE A 58 13.14 -10.55 7.93
N VAL A 59 14.12 -9.95 8.62
CA VAL A 59 15.00 -10.66 9.55
C VAL A 59 14.18 -11.18 10.73
N ASN A 60 13.32 -10.32 11.28
CA ASN A 60 12.44 -10.66 12.39
C ASN A 60 11.08 -11.25 11.97
N ASN A 61 10.84 -11.42 10.66
CA ASN A 61 9.58 -11.87 10.07
C ASN A 61 8.37 -11.08 10.60
N SER A 62 8.51 -9.76 10.66
CA SER A 62 7.55 -8.89 11.30
C SER A 62 7.15 -7.72 10.42
N VAL A 63 5.96 -7.21 10.67
CA VAL A 63 5.47 -5.96 10.10
C VAL A 63 4.81 -5.12 11.18
N ASN A 64 5.14 -3.83 11.18
CA ASN A 64 4.60 -2.83 12.09
C ASN A 64 3.76 -1.83 11.30
N LYS A 65 2.54 -1.54 11.76
CA LYS A 65 1.71 -0.48 11.20
C LYS A 65 1.93 0.80 11.99
N PHE A 66 2.27 1.88 11.29
CA PHE A 66 2.34 3.22 11.84
C PHE A 66 1.29 4.09 11.17
N GLN A 67 0.59 4.89 11.97
CA GLN A 67 -0.47 5.76 11.50
C GLN A 67 -0.27 7.17 12.04
N GLN A 68 -0.45 8.16 11.17
CA GLN A 68 -0.51 9.56 11.55
C GLN A 68 -1.87 9.88 12.17
N ASN A 69 -1.85 10.50 13.35
CA ASN A 69 -3.01 11.01 14.08
C ASN A 69 -2.73 12.47 14.46
N GLY A 70 -3.15 13.40 13.60
CA GLY A 70 -2.76 14.81 13.72
C GLY A 70 -1.25 14.97 13.49
N ASP A 71 -0.55 15.59 14.43
CA ASP A 71 0.90 15.82 14.34
C ASP A 71 1.74 14.64 14.87
N THR A 72 1.11 13.56 15.33
CA THR A 72 1.80 12.42 15.95
C THR A 72 1.70 11.17 15.10
N VAL A 73 2.81 10.45 14.95
CA VAL A 73 2.86 9.11 14.36
C VAL A 73 2.88 8.08 15.48
N THR A 74 1.99 7.09 15.43
CA THR A 74 1.89 6.04 16.46
C THR A 74 1.87 4.66 15.82
N ALA A 75 2.53 3.70 16.47
CA ALA A 75 2.31 2.29 16.18
C ALA A 75 0.87 1.91 16.54
N THR A 76 0.19 1.16 15.67
CA THR A 76 -1.19 0.73 15.87
C THR A 76 -1.38 -0.71 15.41
N ALA A 77 -2.44 -1.35 15.92
CA ALA A 77 -2.77 -2.72 15.55
C ALA A 77 -3.13 -2.82 14.07
N MET A 78 -2.63 -3.87 13.43
CA MET A 78 -2.97 -4.21 12.06
C MET A 78 -4.20 -5.11 12.00
N THR A 79 -5.09 -4.84 11.05
CA THR A 79 -6.21 -5.74 10.75
C THR A 79 -5.74 -7.01 10.04
N LEU A 80 -6.53 -8.09 10.13
CA LEU A 80 -6.22 -9.33 9.40
C LEU A 80 -6.11 -9.11 7.88
N SER A 81 -7.01 -8.29 7.31
CA SER A 81 -7.02 -8.00 5.88
C SER A 81 -5.76 -7.25 5.44
N GLU A 82 -5.29 -6.26 6.21
CA GLU A 82 -4.02 -5.57 5.93
C GLU A 82 -2.84 -6.54 5.95
N LYS A 83 -2.77 -7.42 6.97
CA LYS A 83 -1.72 -8.44 7.08
C LYS A 83 -1.70 -9.38 5.88
N ILE A 84 -2.87 -9.86 5.45
CA ILE A 84 -2.99 -10.74 4.28
C ILE A 84 -2.52 -10.01 3.02
N ARG A 85 -2.92 -8.75 2.83
CA ARG A 85 -2.51 -7.96 1.66
C ARG A 85 -0.99 -7.77 1.61
N ILE A 86 -0.36 -7.47 2.74
CA ILE A 86 1.10 -7.29 2.82
C ILE A 86 1.82 -8.61 2.55
N ASN A 87 1.37 -9.71 3.15
CA ASN A 87 1.96 -11.03 2.88
C ASN A 87 1.81 -11.45 1.42
N ASN A 88 0.67 -11.19 0.79
CA ASN A 88 0.47 -11.46 -0.64
C ASN A 88 1.40 -10.59 -1.51
N HIS A 89 1.64 -9.34 -1.13
CA HIS A 89 2.58 -8.47 -1.84
C HIS A 89 4.03 -8.98 -1.76
N TYR A 90 4.42 -9.52 -0.61
CA TYR A 90 5.74 -10.09 -0.39
C TYR A 90 5.81 -11.61 -0.59
N GLU A 91 4.84 -12.23 -1.27
CA GLU A 91 4.82 -13.69 -1.50
C GLU A 91 6.12 -14.18 -2.16
N HIS A 92 6.70 -13.36 -3.04
CA HIS A 92 7.96 -13.63 -3.72
C HIS A 92 9.17 -13.79 -2.78
N GLN A 93 9.15 -13.17 -1.60
CA GLN A 93 10.20 -13.28 -0.58
C GLN A 93 10.09 -14.58 0.23
N ARG A 94 8.99 -15.35 0.07
CA ARG A 94 8.71 -16.59 0.82
C ARG A 94 8.75 -16.43 2.35
N ALA A 95 8.59 -15.21 2.84
CA ALA A 95 8.52 -14.88 4.27
C ALA A 95 7.06 -14.66 4.66
N TYR A 96 6.64 -15.22 5.81
CA TYR A 96 5.33 -14.92 6.39
C TYR A 96 5.50 -13.92 7.53
N LEU A 97 5.09 -12.68 7.26
CA LEU A 97 5.21 -11.55 8.17
C LEU A 97 4.11 -11.58 9.23
N ARG A 98 4.50 -11.48 10.49
CA ARG A 98 3.61 -11.40 11.67
C ARG A 98 3.39 -9.94 12.05
N SER A 99 2.20 -9.60 12.57
CA SER A 99 2.00 -8.28 13.19
C SER A 99 2.82 -8.22 14.49
N ALA A 100 3.65 -7.20 14.66
CA ALA A 100 4.44 -6.99 15.88
C ALA A 100 3.82 -5.99 16.86
N ASN A 101 2.85 -5.18 16.42
CA ASN A 101 2.01 -4.31 17.26
C ASN A 101 0.53 -4.69 17.14
#